data_AF-A0A3A6E927-F1
#
_entry.id   AF-A0A3A6E927-F1
#
_cell.length_a   1.000
_cell.length_b   1.000
_cell.length_c   1.000
_cell.angle_alpha   90.00
_cell.angle_beta   90.00
_cell.angle_gamma   90.00
#
_symmetry.space_group_name_H-M   'P 1'
#
loop_
_entity.id
_entity.type
_entity.pdbx_description
1 polymer ?
#
loop_
_entity_poly.entity_id
_entity_poly.type
_entity_poly.pdbx_seq_one_letter_code
_entity_poly.pdbx_strand_id
1 'polypeptide(L)'
;MKKLTVLLAMTVLLAACGGNSEPEKTGKGESAKDKSGDFASAEITVKGDDVVAISLDETKEGKSKKELGDKYNMKSASKKAKKEWYEQVEFLENYIKKNGLDKVEMNDAGYPVNDDVLAGCTINIKNLMDAAKSAKDSAE
;
A
#
# COMPACT_ATOMS: atom_id res chain seq x y z
N MET A 1 -10.68 7.86 -23.81
CA MET A 1 -9.36 8.51 -23.71
C MET A 1 -8.33 7.41 -23.49
N LYS A 2 -7.25 7.43 -24.28
CA LYS A 2 -6.37 6.28 -24.56
C LYS A 2 -5.73 5.70 -23.29
N LYS A 3 -5.82 4.38 -23.14
CA LYS A 3 -5.04 3.58 -22.19
C LYS A 3 -3.58 3.61 -22.65
N LEU A 4 -2.67 4.14 -21.83
CA LEU A 4 -1.24 4.04 -22.07
C LEU A 4 -0.72 2.85 -21.25
N THR A 5 -0.55 1.71 -21.93
CA THR A 5 0.19 0.57 -21.39
C THR A 5 1.66 0.83 -21.67
N VAL A 6 2.44 1.14 -20.63
CA VAL A 6 3.91 1.15 -20.72
C VAL A 6 4.38 -0.23 -20.28
N LEU A 7 4.74 -1.06 -21.26
CA LEU A 7 5.51 -2.27 -21.08
C LEU A 7 6.97 -1.86 -20.81
N LEU A 8 7.52 -2.18 -19.65
CA LEU A 8 8.95 -2.12 -19.40
C LEU A 8 9.45 -3.53 -19.14
N ALA A 9 10.11 -4.11 -20.14
CA ALA A 9 10.81 -5.39 -20.03
C ALA A 9 12.22 -5.13 -19.48
N MET A 10 12.60 -5.76 -18.36
CA MET A 10 14.00 -5.83 -17.91
C MET A 10 14.32 -7.16 -17.21
N THR A 11 14.91 -8.07 -18.00
CA THR A 11 16.00 -9.01 -17.68
C THR A 11 16.04 -9.69 -16.30
N VAL A 12 15.69 -10.98 -16.32
CA VAL A 12 16.00 -11.99 -15.31
C VAL A 12 17.51 -12.32 -15.32
N LEU A 13 18.16 -12.25 -14.16
CA LEU A 13 19.42 -12.95 -13.88
C LEU A 13 19.21 -13.94 -12.72
N LEU A 14 19.08 -15.22 -13.05
CA LEU A 14 19.06 -16.33 -12.10
C LEU A 14 20.48 -16.89 -11.93
N ALA A 15 21.07 -16.68 -10.75
CA ALA A 15 22.19 -17.48 -10.26
C ALA A 15 21.68 -18.33 -9.08
N ALA A 16 21.54 -19.64 -9.33
CA ALA A 16 21.06 -20.62 -8.37
C ALA A 16 22.19 -21.15 -7.49
N CYS A 17 21.97 -21.17 -6.17
CA CYS A 17 22.63 -22.07 -5.22
C CYS A 17 21.68 -22.34 -4.03
N GLY A 18 21.19 -23.58 -3.92
CA GLY A 18 20.92 -24.27 -2.65
C GLY A 18 19.92 -23.66 -1.67
N GLY A 19 18.62 -23.88 -1.92
CA GLY A 19 17.54 -23.64 -0.97
C GLY A 19 16.23 -23.50 -1.73
N ASN A 20 15.29 -24.42 -1.57
CA ASN A 20 14.03 -24.44 -2.30
C ASN A 20 13.06 -23.38 -1.74
N SER A 21 13.47 -22.11 -1.75
CA SER A 21 12.64 -20.97 -1.42
C SER A 21 12.21 -20.31 -2.72
N GLU A 22 10.90 -20.11 -2.90
CA GLU A 22 10.38 -19.31 -4.00
C GLU A 22 11.08 -17.95 -4.07
N PRO A 23 11.39 -17.45 -5.27
CA PRO A 23 12.04 -16.15 -5.43
C PRO A 23 11.11 -15.03 -4.94
N GLU A 24 11.70 -14.01 -4.34
CA GLU A 24 10.98 -12.77 -4.03
C GLU A 24 10.69 -12.02 -5.34
N LYS A 25 9.47 -11.51 -5.46
CA LYS A 25 9.01 -10.69 -6.58
C LYS A 25 8.57 -9.34 -6.08
N THR A 26 8.93 -8.27 -6.76
CA THR A 26 8.59 -6.91 -6.34
C THR A 26 7.73 -6.22 -7.40
N GLY A 27 6.69 -5.53 -6.96
CA GLY A 27 5.79 -4.78 -7.83
C GLY A 27 5.48 -3.39 -7.28
N LYS A 28 5.07 -2.50 -8.18
CA LYS A 28 4.69 -1.12 -7.87
C LYS A 28 3.33 -0.81 -8.48
N GLY A 29 2.49 -0.10 -7.74
CA GLY A 29 1.13 0.20 -8.15
C GLY A 29 0.68 1.58 -7.68
N GLU A 30 -0.26 2.15 -8.43
CA GLU A 30 -0.95 3.39 -8.06
C GLU A 30 -2.47 3.18 -8.09
N SER A 31 -3.19 3.89 -7.22
CA SER A 31 -4.64 4.05 -7.39
C SER A 31 -4.94 4.97 -8.57
N ALA A 32 -6.18 4.98 -9.03
CA ALA A 32 -6.63 6.03 -9.93
C ALA A 32 -6.41 7.42 -9.29
N LYS A 33 -5.94 8.38 -10.09
CA LYS A 33 -5.83 9.79 -9.70
C LYS A 33 -7.21 10.43 -9.63
N ASP A 34 -7.46 11.20 -8.59
CA ASP A 34 -8.69 11.98 -8.49
C ASP A 34 -8.62 13.27 -9.35
N LYS A 35 -9.63 14.14 -9.22
CA LYS A 35 -9.71 15.39 -9.99
C LYS A 35 -8.59 16.38 -9.66
N SER A 36 -8.01 16.29 -8.47
CA SER A 36 -6.88 17.10 -8.02
C SER A 36 -5.53 16.48 -8.41
N GLY A 37 -5.55 15.27 -8.96
CA GLY A 37 -4.36 14.49 -9.25
C GLY A 37 -3.82 13.72 -8.04
N ASP A 38 -4.56 13.69 -6.92
CA ASP A 38 -4.18 12.95 -5.73
C ASP A 38 -4.37 11.45 -5.96
N PHE A 39 -3.48 10.63 -5.41
CA PHE A 39 -3.48 9.17 -5.56
C PHE A 39 -2.78 8.48 -4.40
N ALA A 40 -3.01 7.18 -4.27
CA ALA A 40 -2.21 6.31 -3.42
C ALA A 40 -1.18 5.54 -4.25
N SER A 41 -0.04 5.24 -3.66
CA SER A 41 1.01 4.41 -4.25
C SER A 41 1.35 3.24 -3.33
N ALA A 42 1.84 2.16 -3.93
CA ALA A 42 2.31 0.99 -3.20
C ALA A 42 3.56 0.39 -3.86
N GLU A 43 4.46 -0.12 -3.03
CA GLU A 43 5.53 -1.04 -3.41
C GLU A 43 5.39 -2.28 -2.55
N ILE A 44 5.29 -3.46 -3.17
CA ILE A 44 5.07 -4.73 -2.48
C ILE A 44 6.10 -5.74 -2.94
N THR A 45 6.64 -6.50 -1.99
CA THR A 45 7.48 -7.67 -2.26
C THR A 45 6.75 -8.90 -1.74
N VAL A 46 6.63 -9.91 -2.58
CA VAL A 46 5.97 -11.18 -2.26
C VAL A 46 6.92 -12.35 -2.43
N LYS A 47 6.70 -13.42 -1.67
CA LYS A 47 7.39 -14.70 -1.79
C LYS A 47 6.34 -15.79 -1.80
N GLY A 48 6.01 -16.27 -2.99
CA GLY A 48 4.79 -17.06 -3.17
C GLY A 48 3.55 -16.23 -2.87
N ASP A 49 2.71 -16.73 -1.96
CA ASP A 49 1.52 -16.03 -1.48
C ASP A 49 1.80 -15.04 -0.34
N ASP A 50 2.97 -15.14 0.30
CA ASP A 50 3.33 -14.33 1.46
C ASP A 50 3.76 -12.91 1.06
N VAL A 51 3.30 -11.91 1.82
CA VAL A 51 3.76 -10.53 1.68
C VAL A 51 4.95 -10.31 2.62
N VAL A 52 6.16 -10.18 2.06
CA VAL A 52 7.39 -10.02 2.86
C VAL A 52 7.70 -8.55 3.15
N ALA A 53 7.34 -7.66 2.23
CA ALA A 53 7.47 -6.22 2.41
C ALA A 53 6.31 -5.50 1.72
N ILE A 54 5.86 -4.40 2.32
CA ILE A 54 4.91 -3.50 1.69
C ILE A 54 5.13 -2.08 2.21
N SER A 55 5.10 -1.11 1.30
CA SER A 55 5.05 0.31 1.60
C SER A 55 3.87 0.91 0.85
N LEU A 56 3.01 1.61 1.57
CA LEU A 56 1.84 2.31 1.10
C LEU A 56 2.03 3.80 1.35
N ASP A 57 1.56 4.65 0.43
CA ASP A 57 1.55 6.08 0.63
C ASP A 57 0.33 6.74 -0.05
N GLU A 58 0.05 7.99 0.31
CA GLU A 58 -0.82 8.88 -0.47
C GLU A 58 -0.03 10.13 -0.85
N THR A 59 -0.09 10.49 -2.13
CA THR A 59 0.37 11.79 -2.62
C THR A 59 -0.83 12.72 -2.72
N LYS A 60 -0.78 13.83 -2.01
CA LYS A 60 -1.78 14.90 -2.08
C LYS A 60 -1.15 16.24 -2.41
N GLU A 61 -1.72 16.95 -3.37
CA GLU A 61 -1.18 18.23 -3.86
C GLU A 61 0.31 18.11 -4.25
N GLY A 62 0.69 16.97 -4.84
CA GLY A 62 2.06 16.67 -5.26
C GLY A 62 3.04 16.36 -4.12
N LYS A 63 2.57 16.16 -2.89
CA LYS A 63 3.41 15.83 -1.73
C LYS A 63 3.06 14.46 -1.15
N SER A 64 4.08 13.65 -0.90
CA SER A 64 3.95 12.40 -0.14
C SER A 64 3.52 12.70 1.29
N LYS A 65 2.50 11.99 1.77
CA LYS A 65 2.09 12.10 3.17
C LYS A 65 3.08 11.45 4.13
N LYS A 66 3.71 10.33 3.73
CA LYS A 66 4.81 9.75 4.53
C LYS A 66 5.98 10.71 4.69
N GLU A 67 6.41 11.38 3.62
CA GLU A 67 7.49 12.37 3.68
C GLU A 67 7.12 13.58 4.54
N LEU A 68 5.85 13.98 4.54
CA LEU A 68 5.36 15.02 5.43
C LEU A 68 5.41 14.57 6.90
N GLY A 69 5.13 13.30 7.20
CA GLY A 69 5.14 12.77 8.56
C GLY A 69 4.25 13.60 9.48
N ASP A 70 4.79 14.07 10.61
CA ASP A 70 4.09 14.95 11.54
C ASP A 70 3.66 16.29 10.92
N LYS A 71 4.30 16.75 9.84
CA LYS A 71 3.90 17.99 9.12
C LYS A 71 2.57 17.84 8.41
N TYR A 72 2.12 16.61 8.12
CA TYR A 72 0.75 16.39 7.64
C TYR A 72 -0.29 16.69 8.73
N ASN A 73 0.11 16.55 10.00
CA ASN A 73 -0.58 17.06 11.19
C ASN A 73 -2.04 16.57 11.34
N MET A 74 -2.28 15.31 11.01
CA MET A 74 -3.62 14.72 11.03
C MET A 74 -4.19 14.65 12.46
N LYS A 75 -3.35 14.31 13.45
CA LYS A 75 -3.79 14.15 14.83
C LYS A 75 -4.31 15.46 15.40
N SER A 76 -3.62 16.57 15.12
CA SER A 76 -4.04 17.89 15.62
C SER A 76 -5.17 18.48 14.78
N ALA A 77 -5.22 18.21 13.46
CA ALA A 77 -6.24 18.75 12.57
C ALA A 77 -7.62 18.08 12.72
N SER A 78 -7.68 16.86 13.28
CA SER A 78 -8.92 16.10 13.43
C SER A 78 -9.18 15.71 14.88
N LYS A 79 -10.29 16.19 15.45
CA LYS A 79 -10.74 15.81 16.82
C LYS A 79 -10.96 14.30 17.01
N LYS A 80 -11.09 13.54 15.91
CA LYS A 80 -11.31 12.08 15.93
C LYS A 80 -10.01 11.28 15.82
N ALA A 81 -8.96 11.88 15.26
CA ALA A 81 -7.70 11.20 15.02
C ALA A 81 -6.89 11.11 16.32
N LYS A 82 -6.51 9.89 16.71
CA LYS A 82 -5.65 9.64 17.88
C LYS A 82 -4.17 9.47 17.52
N LYS A 83 -3.90 9.26 16.23
CA LYS A 83 -2.60 8.96 15.64
C LYS A 83 -2.41 9.80 14.38
N GLU A 84 -1.17 10.07 14.04
CA GLU A 84 -0.82 10.61 12.74
C GLU A 84 -1.13 9.63 11.61
N TRP A 85 -1.22 10.16 10.40
CA TRP A 85 -1.58 9.36 9.23
C TRP A 85 -0.54 8.26 8.96
N TYR A 86 0.76 8.59 9.04
CA TYR A 86 1.83 7.64 8.79
C TYR A 86 1.85 6.50 9.82
N GLU A 87 1.56 6.78 11.10
CA GLU A 87 1.48 5.76 12.15
C GLU A 87 0.35 4.75 11.87
N GLN A 88 -0.77 5.22 11.31
CA GLN A 88 -1.90 4.36 10.95
C GLN A 88 -1.60 3.50 9.72
N VAL A 89 -0.88 4.06 8.74
CA VAL A 89 -0.47 3.33 7.54
C VAL A 89 0.61 2.30 7.86
N GLU A 90 1.59 2.64 8.70
CA GLU A 90 2.60 1.69 9.17
C GLU A 90 1.94 0.49 9.90
N PHE A 91 0.91 0.76 10.72
CA PHE A 91 0.14 -0.31 11.34
C PHE A 91 -0.54 -1.21 10.30
N LEU A 92 -1.17 -0.62 9.29
CA LEU A 92 -1.80 -1.37 8.20
C LEU A 92 -0.78 -2.23 7.43
N GLU A 93 0.40 -1.69 7.13
CA GLU A 93 1.48 -2.42 6.46
C GLU A 93 1.96 -3.62 7.28
N ASN A 94 2.13 -3.42 8.58
CA ASN A 94 2.49 -4.50 9.50
C ASN A 94 1.40 -5.58 9.58
N TYR A 95 0.13 -5.18 9.58
CA TYR A 95 -0.99 -6.13 9.49
C TYR A 95 -0.97 -6.91 8.18
N ILE A 96 -0.76 -6.25 7.04
CA ILE A 96 -0.70 -6.89 5.72
C ILE A 96 0.47 -7.88 5.63
N LYS A 97 1.66 -7.52 6.11
CA LYS A 97 2.81 -8.45 6.14
C LYS A 97 2.53 -9.70 6.97
N LYS A 98 1.81 -9.55 8.08
CA LYS A 98 1.53 -10.67 8.99
C LYS A 98 0.40 -11.57 8.49
N ASN A 99 -0.63 -11.00 7.89
CA ASN A 99 -1.89 -11.70 7.63
C ASN A 99 -2.20 -11.88 6.14
N GLY A 100 -1.54 -11.13 5.26
CA GLY A 100 -1.85 -11.08 3.83
C GLY A 100 -2.76 -9.91 3.46
N LEU A 101 -2.68 -9.51 2.20
CA LEU A 101 -3.43 -8.38 1.64
C LEU A 101 -4.94 -8.65 1.59
N ASP A 102 -5.35 -9.90 1.42
CA ASP A 102 -6.74 -10.36 1.34
C ASP A 102 -7.47 -10.33 2.69
N LYS A 103 -6.73 -10.23 3.81
CA LYS A 103 -7.31 -10.18 5.18
C LYS A 103 -7.68 -8.77 5.64
N VAL A 104 -7.52 -7.78 4.78
CA VAL A 104 -7.96 -6.41 5.07
C VAL A 104 -9.39 -6.24 4.55
N GLU A 105 -10.33 -6.06 5.47
CA GLU A 105 -11.75 -5.89 5.14
C GLU A 105 -12.14 -4.41 5.28
N MET A 106 -13.00 -3.93 4.39
CA MET A 106 -13.50 -2.56 4.42
C MET A 106 -14.98 -2.49 4.08
N ASN A 107 -15.67 -1.46 4.59
CA ASN A 107 -17.03 -1.15 4.18
C ASN A 107 -17.06 -0.46 2.80
N ASP A 108 -18.27 -0.27 2.25
CA ASP A 108 -18.48 0.38 0.95
C ASP A 108 -17.90 1.81 0.87
N ALA A 109 -17.79 2.49 2.01
CA ALA A 109 -17.19 3.81 2.10
C ALA A 109 -15.65 3.77 2.13
N GLY A 110 -15.02 2.60 2.21
CA GLY A 110 -13.57 2.42 2.18
C GLY A 110 -12.87 2.46 3.54
N TYR A 111 -13.61 2.35 4.64
CA TYR A 111 -13.04 2.31 5.99
C TYR A 111 -12.88 0.85 6.46
N PRO A 112 -11.82 0.53 7.23
CA PRO A 112 -11.62 -0.81 7.78
C PRO A 112 -12.83 -1.25 8.63
N VAL A 113 -13.13 -2.54 8.61
CA VAL A 113 -14.19 -3.15 9.45
C VAL A 113 -13.69 -4.28 10.33
N ASN A 114 -12.49 -4.82 10.06
CA ASN A 114 -11.90 -5.84 10.92
C ASN A 114 -11.24 -5.21 12.15
N ASP A 115 -11.60 -5.72 13.34
CA ASP A 115 -11.19 -5.17 14.63
C ASP A 115 -9.66 -5.03 14.79
N ASP A 116 -8.91 -6.00 14.26
CA ASP A 116 -7.44 -5.99 14.31
C ASP A 116 -6.82 -4.81 13.55
N VAL A 117 -7.37 -4.45 12.38
CA VAL A 117 -6.93 -3.24 11.66
C VAL A 117 -7.45 -2.00 12.36
N LEU A 118 -8.70 -1.99 12.83
CA LEU A 118 -9.29 -0.85 13.55
C LEU A 118 -8.55 -0.49 14.84
N ALA A 119 -7.88 -1.44 15.48
CA ALA A 119 -7.01 -1.18 16.64
C ALA A 119 -5.88 -0.19 16.31
N GLY A 120 -5.50 -0.10 15.04
CA GLY A 120 -4.34 0.67 14.60
C GLY A 120 -4.58 1.70 13.51
N CYS A 121 -5.54 1.46 12.62
CA CYS A 121 -5.81 2.24 11.42
C CYS A 121 -7.32 2.49 11.28
N THR A 122 -7.69 3.77 11.27
CA THR A 122 -9.10 4.22 11.21
C THR A 122 -9.38 5.14 10.02
N ILE A 123 -8.36 5.42 9.22
CA ILE A 123 -8.46 6.21 7.99
C ILE A 123 -9.18 5.43 6.89
N ASN A 124 -9.62 6.15 5.86
CA ASN A 124 -10.04 5.50 4.62
C ASN A 124 -8.82 4.80 4.00
N ILE A 125 -8.96 3.53 3.65
CA ILE A 125 -7.90 2.70 3.10
C ILE A 125 -8.16 2.27 1.66
N LYS A 126 -9.27 2.71 1.05
CA LYS A 126 -9.67 2.21 -0.28
C LYS A 126 -8.58 2.42 -1.33
N ASN A 127 -8.08 3.65 -1.47
CA ASN A 127 -7.05 3.94 -2.47
C ASN A 127 -5.73 3.22 -2.15
N LEU A 128 -5.35 3.12 -0.87
CA LEU A 128 -4.18 2.35 -0.44
C LEU A 128 -4.29 0.88 -0.84
N MET A 129 -5.46 0.26 -0.62
CA MET A 129 -5.70 -1.13 -0.99
C MET A 129 -5.81 -1.34 -2.51
N ASP A 130 -6.35 -0.38 -3.25
CA ASP A 130 -6.37 -0.41 -4.72
C ASP A 130 -4.93 -0.35 -5.28
N ALA A 131 -4.08 0.54 -4.74
CA ALA A 131 -2.67 0.62 -5.12
C ALA A 131 -1.91 -0.67 -4.75
N ALA A 132 -2.14 -1.23 -3.55
CA ALA A 132 -1.51 -2.47 -3.11
C ALA A 132 -1.87 -3.67 -4.00
N LYS A 133 -3.14 -3.78 -4.42
CA LYS A 133 -3.57 -4.81 -5.37
C LYS A 133 -2.90 -4.63 -6.73
N SER A 134 -2.88 -3.39 -7.24
CA SER A 134 -2.17 -3.08 -8.49
C SER A 134 -0.67 -3.42 -8.41
N ALA A 135 -0.04 -3.18 -7.26
CA ALA A 135 1.37 -3.51 -7.05
C ALA A 135 1.59 -5.03 -6.99
N LYS A 136 0.69 -5.77 -6.33
CA LYS A 136 0.77 -7.24 -6.25
C LYS A 136 0.60 -7.87 -7.64
N ASP A 137 -0.33 -7.36 -8.44
CA ASP A 137 -0.58 -7.83 -9.81
C ASP A 137 0.60 -7.55 -10.76
N SER A 138 1.45 -6.58 -10.43
CA SER A 138 2.64 -6.21 -11.22
C SER A 138 3.93 -6.85 -10.71
N ALA A 139 3.88 -7.70 -9.68
CA ALA A 139 5.09 -8.26 -9.06
C ALA A 139 5.72 -9.33 -9.96
N GLU A 140 6.99 -9.13 -10.33
CA GLU A 140 7.77 -10.03 -11.20
C GLU A 140 9.13 -10.42 -10.62
#